data_AF-A0A0H3ADX9-F1
#
_entry.id   AF-A0A0H3ADX9-F1
#
_cell.length_a   1.000
_cell.length_b   1.000
_cell.length_c   1.000
_cell.angle_alpha   90.00
_cell.angle_beta   90.00
_cell.angle_gamma   90.00
#
_symmetry.space_group_name_H-M   'P 1'
#
loop_
_entity.id
_entity.type
_entity.pdbx_description
1 polymer ?
#
loop_
_entity_poly.entity_id
_entity_poly.type
_entity_poly.pdbx_seq_one_letter_code
_entity_poly.pdbx_strand_id
1 'polypeptide(L)'
;MNDFAITVYRDSLVEMLKDEGFPVDQIPNFLAAFSEFKIEGEDVVQIHFERAMLANHNYTCTVPKLTSHLFLLGWWCFWVVVFNQTTVGSSHFQAAGAIRSLTFLASCTSNKKLAKRMAEWWEECQPVIGTSLEVF
;
A
#
# COMPACT_ATOMS: atom_id res chain seq x y z
N MET A 1 20.05 -7.10 9.83
CA MET A 1 18.96 -6.56 8.99
C MET A 1 17.71 -6.64 9.84
N ASN A 2 16.84 -5.64 9.85
CA ASN A 2 15.69 -5.64 10.75
C ASN A 2 14.64 -6.61 10.16
N ASP A 3 14.39 -7.75 10.82
CA ASP A 3 13.56 -8.86 10.30
C ASP A 3 12.07 -8.52 10.07
N PHE A 4 11.68 -7.26 10.30
CA PHE A 4 10.30 -6.76 10.17
C PHE A 4 10.14 -5.68 9.07
N ALA A 5 11.15 -5.53 8.21
CA ALA A 5 11.17 -4.54 7.14
C ALA A 5 10.27 -4.95 5.96
N ILE A 6 9.07 -4.36 5.84
CA ILE A 6 8.24 -4.52 4.65
C ILE A 6 8.83 -3.64 3.54
N THR A 7 9.28 -4.31 2.47
CA THR A 7 9.91 -3.69 1.30
C THR A 7 9.16 -4.08 0.03
N VAL A 8 9.13 -3.18 -0.95
CA VAL A 8 8.65 -3.46 -2.31
C VAL A 8 9.59 -2.84 -3.33
N TYR A 9 9.60 -3.38 -4.54
CA TYR A 9 10.26 -2.74 -5.66
C TYR A 9 9.62 -1.40 -5.97
N ARG A 10 10.45 -0.35 -6.10
CA ARG A 10 9.99 1.01 -6.33
C ARG A 10 9.22 1.13 -7.63
N ASP A 11 9.71 0.49 -8.69
CA ASP A 11 9.09 0.56 -10.01
C ASP A 11 7.71 -0.11 -10.02
N SER A 12 7.56 -1.27 -9.37
CA SER A 12 6.26 -1.94 -9.21
C SER A 12 5.25 -1.07 -8.46
N LEU A 13 5.69 -0.34 -7.43
CA LEU A 13 4.82 0.61 -6.73
C LEU A 13 4.43 1.79 -7.62
N VAL A 14 5.38 2.38 -8.35
CA VAL A 14 5.12 3.52 -9.23
C VAL A 14 4.21 3.15 -10.39
N GLU A 15 4.36 1.95 -10.96
CA GLU A 15 3.50 1.42 -12.01
C GLU A 15 2.08 1.21 -11.49
N MET A 16 1.91 0.51 -10.36
CA MET A 16 0.59 0.30 -9.74
C MET A 16 -0.12 1.62 -9.42
N LEU A 17 0.60 2.61 -8.90
CA LEU A 17 0.04 3.94 -8.63
C LEU A 17 -0.50 4.60 -9.91
N LYS A 18 0.24 4.51 -11.02
CA LYS A 18 -0.19 5.08 -12.31
C LYS A 18 -1.41 4.36 -12.86
N ASP A 19 -1.41 3.04 -12.81
CA ASP A 19 -2.49 2.19 -13.35
C ASP A 19 -3.82 2.44 -12.65
N GLU A 20 -3.78 2.69 -11.33
CA GLU A 20 -4.98 3.02 -10.55
C GLU A 20 -5.34 4.52 -10.57
N GLY A 21 -4.66 5.30 -11.41
CA GLY A 21 -4.97 6.72 -11.65
C GLY A 21 -4.47 7.68 -10.58
N PHE A 22 -3.44 7.32 -9.82
CA PHE A 22 -2.77 8.26 -8.93
C PHE A 22 -2.06 9.36 -9.74
N PRO A 23 -2.22 10.66 -9.40
CA PRO A 23 -1.60 11.75 -10.16
C PRO A 23 -0.07 11.66 -10.14
N VAL A 24 0.55 11.65 -11.33
CA VAL A 24 2.00 11.46 -11.49
C VAL A 24 2.82 12.50 -10.73
N ASP A 25 2.33 13.75 -10.68
CA ASP A 25 2.95 14.86 -9.94
C ASP A 25 2.90 14.69 -8.41
N GLN A 26 1.97 13.85 -7.90
CA GLN A 26 1.81 13.56 -6.48
C GLN A 26 2.54 12.29 -6.03
N ILE A 27 3.02 11.44 -6.95
CA ILE A 27 3.76 10.21 -6.62
C ILE A 27 4.96 10.49 -5.71
N PRO A 28 5.82 11.51 -5.96
CA PRO A 28 6.93 11.83 -5.07
C PRO A 28 6.49 12.16 -3.64
N ASN A 29 5.32 12.78 -3.48
CA ASN A 29 4.77 13.12 -2.16
C ASN A 29 4.38 11.87 -1.39
N PHE A 30 3.80 10.88 -2.07
CA PHE A 30 3.52 9.58 -1.45
C PHE A 30 4.81 8.81 -1.12
N LEU A 31 5.78 8.80 -2.05
CA LEU A 31 7.07 8.14 -1.86
C LEU A 31 7.89 8.71 -0.69
N ALA A 32 7.62 9.95 -0.25
CA ALA A 32 8.26 10.54 0.92
C ALA A 32 7.99 9.77 2.23
N ALA A 33 6.97 8.90 2.29
CA ALA A 33 6.70 8.01 3.41
C ALA A 33 7.71 6.84 3.55
N PHE A 34 8.58 6.66 2.55
CA PHE A 34 9.45 5.49 2.44
C PHE A 34 10.94 5.87 2.52
N SER A 35 11.75 4.97 3.05
CA SER A 35 13.19 4.95 2.83
C SER A 35 13.49 4.27 1.50
N GLU A 36 14.37 4.86 0.70
CA GLU A 36 14.83 4.29 -0.57
C GLU A 36 16.26 3.74 -0.40
N PHE A 37 16.51 2.54 -0.92
CA PHE A 37 17.84 1.93 -1.01
C PHE A 37 17.87 0.88 -2.12
N LYS A 38 19.04 0.29 -2.36
CA LYS A 38 19.21 -0.75 -3.38
C LYS A 38 19.32 -2.14 -2.78
N ILE A 39 18.63 -3.10 -3.38
CA ILE A 39 18.85 -4.55 -3.18
C ILE A 39 19.24 -5.13 -4.52
N GLU A 40 20.42 -5.75 -4.60
CA GLU A 40 20.91 -6.42 -5.83
C GLU A 40 20.90 -5.52 -7.09
N GLY A 41 21.04 -4.20 -6.91
CA GLY A 41 21.03 -3.20 -7.98
C GLY A 41 19.67 -2.57 -8.26
N GLU A 42 18.58 -3.20 -7.81
CA GLU A 42 17.21 -2.74 -7.96
C GLU A 42 16.83 -1.74 -6.86
N ASP A 43 16.04 -0.72 -7.22
CA ASP A 43 15.57 0.29 -6.28
C ASP A 43 14.36 -0.25 -5.50
N VAL A 44 14.49 -0.26 -4.17
CA VAL A 44 13.44 -0.71 -3.25
C VAL A 44 13.03 0.41 -2.31
N VAL A 45 11.77 0.37 -1.92
CA VAL A 45 11.18 1.27 -0.92
C VAL A 45 10.79 0.47 0.31
N GLN A 46 11.11 1.00 1.49
CA GLN A 46 10.74 0.46 2.79
C GLN A 46 9.93 1.47 3.57
N ILE A 47 8.86 1.03 4.24
CA ILE A 47 8.08 1.92 5.13
C ILE A 47 9.02 2.55 6.17
N HIS A 48 9.03 3.88 6.23
CA HIS A 48 9.68 4.59 7.33
C HIS A 48 8.61 4.98 8.36
N PHE A 49 8.54 4.24 9.47
CA PHE A 49 7.45 4.32 10.47
C PHE A 49 7.05 5.75 10.85
N GLU A 50 8.02 6.62 11.18
CA GLU A 50 7.73 8.01 11.56
C GLU A 50 7.07 8.80 10.42
N ARG A 51 7.55 8.63 9.18
CA ARG A 51 7.05 9.38 8.01
C ARG A 51 5.69 8.82 7.55
N ALA A 52 5.51 7.52 7.64
CA ALA A 52 4.26 6.84 7.34
C ALA A 52 3.13 7.25 8.29
N MET A 53 3.40 7.40 9.60
CA MET A 53 2.42 7.91 10.56
C MET A 53 2.12 9.40 10.37
N LEU A 54 3.13 10.20 9.98
CA LEU A 54 3.01 11.66 9.85
C LEU A 54 2.39 12.12 8.52
N ALA A 55 2.25 11.23 7.53
CA ALA A 55 1.52 11.50 6.29
C ALA A 55 0.03 11.87 6.51
N ASN A 56 -0.51 11.75 7.74
CA ASN A 56 -1.90 12.09 8.05
C ASN A 56 -2.10 12.93 9.34
N HIS A 57 -1.04 13.34 10.06
CA HIS A 57 -1.17 14.07 11.33
C HIS A 57 -0.21 15.28 11.43
N ASN A 58 -0.70 16.43 10.96
CA ASN A 58 -0.40 17.79 11.43
C ASN A 58 1.08 18.25 11.67
N TYR A 59 1.51 19.17 10.79
CA TYR A 59 2.34 20.38 11.00
C TYR A 59 3.86 20.32 11.27
N THR A 60 4.52 19.16 11.26
CA THR A 60 6.00 19.13 11.38
C THR A 60 6.75 18.29 10.34
N CYS A 61 6.04 17.60 9.45
CA CYS A 61 6.68 16.82 8.38
C CYS A 61 6.58 17.50 7.01
N THR A 62 7.70 17.46 6.30
CA THR A 62 7.96 17.96 4.94
C THR A 62 7.19 17.25 3.82
N VAL A 63 6.19 16.42 4.15
CA VAL A 63 5.38 15.68 3.18
C VAL A 63 4.14 16.50 2.83
N PRO A 64 3.91 16.86 1.55
CA PRO A 64 2.71 17.57 1.12
C PRO A 64 1.46 16.78 1.47
N LYS A 65 0.43 17.48 1.97
CA LYS A 65 -0.81 16.86 2.45
C LYS A 65 -1.55 16.19 1.29
N LEU A 66 -1.53 14.86 1.24
CA LEU A 66 -2.39 14.11 0.32
C LEU A 66 -3.86 14.29 0.73
N THR A 67 -4.75 14.34 -0.25
CA THR A 67 -6.19 14.25 0.04
C THR A 67 -6.50 12.88 0.64
N SER A 68 -7.60 12.76 1.40
CA SER A 68 -8.00 11.46 1.97
C SER A 68 -8.15 10.36 0.92
N HIS A 69 -8.60 10.74 -0.29
CA HIS A 69 -8.66 9.85 -1.45
C HIS A 69 -7.29 9.33 -1.85
N LEU A 70 -6.31 10.21 -2.09
CA LEU A 70 -4.97 9.83 -2.50
C LEU A 70 -4.23 9.08 -1.39
N PHE A 71 -4.44 9.44 -0.13
CA PHE A 71 -3.89 8.70 0.99
C PHE A 71 -4.35 7.23 0.95
N LEU A 72 -5.66 6.98 0.86
CA LEU A 72 -6.21 5.63 0.82
C LEU A 72 -5.77 4.87 -0.44
N LEU A 73 -5.79 5.52 -1.61
CA LEU A 73 -5.39 4.92 -2.87
C LEU A 73 -3.92 4.50 -2.85
N GLY A 74 -3.02 5.39 -2.41
CA GLY A 74 -1.59 5.12 -2.37
C GLY A 74 -1.24 3.97 -1.43
N TRP A 75 -1.80 3.97 -0.21
CA TRP A 75 -1.58 2.88 0.73
C TRP A 75 -2.16 1.55 0.25
N TRP A 76 -3.29 1.58 -0.43
CA TRP A 76 -3.85 0.37 -1.02
C TRP A 76 -2.97 -0.18 -2.15
N CYS A 77 -2.49 0.67 -3.05
CA CYS A 77 -1.53 0.27 -4.09
C CYS A 77 -0.28 -0.36 -3.48
N PHE A 78 0.28 0.26 -2.43
CA PHE A 78 1.43 -0.29 -1.71
C PHE A 78 1.15 -1.71 -1.18
N TRP A 79 0.04 -1.92 -0.48
CA TRP A 79 -0.27 -3.23 0.07
C TRP A 79 -0.61 -4.28 -0.98
N VAL A 80 -1.20 -3.89 -2.11
CA VAL A 80 -1.39 -4.78 -3.27
C VAL A 80 -0.03 -5.22 -3.83
N VAL A 81 0.94 -4.31 -3.94
CA VAL A 81 2.30 -4.67 -4.38
C VAL A 81 2.98 -5.60 -3.37
N VAL A 82 2.87 -5.32 -2.06
CA VAL A 82 3.39 -6.23 -1.02
C VAL A 82 2.78 -7.63 -1.17
N PHE A 83 1.45 -7.70 -1.34
CA PHE A 83 0.71 -8.95 -1.50
C PHE A 83 1.19 -9.73 -2.73
N ASN A 84 1.35 -9.07 -3.87
CA ASN A 84 1.77 -9.71 -5.12
C ASN A 84 3.24 -10.12 -5.13
N GLN A 85 4.11 -9.38 -4.44
CA GLN A 85 5.56 -9.61 -4.43
C GLN A 85 5.98 -10.65 -3.36
N THR A 86 5.29 -10.70 -2.22
CA THR A 86 5.75 -11.50 -1.10
C THR A 86 5.56 -13.00 -1.32
N THR A 87 6.58 -13.78 -0.95
CA THR A 87 6.50 -15.25 -0.89
C THR A 87 6.36 -15.75 0.55
N VAL A 88 6.34 -14.84 1.53
CA VAL A 88 6.27 -15.15 2.96
C VAL A 88 4.81 -15.12 3.40
N GLY A 89 4.29 -16.26 3.87
CA GLY A 89 2.88 -16.39 4.25
C GLY A 89 2.42 -15.35 5.29
N SER A 90 3.23 -15.04 6.31
CA SER A 90 2.88 -14.03 7.31
C SER A 90 2.75 -12.62 6.71
N SER A 91 3.65 -12.23 5.82
CA SER A 91 3.58 -10.94 5.10
C SER A 91 2.39 -10.90 4.15
N HIS A 92 2.04 -12.02 3.52
CA HIS A 92 0.85 -12.14 2.67
C HIS A 92 -0.43 -11.88 3.46
N PHE A 93 -0.57 -12.49 4.65
CA PHE A 93 -1.72 -12.24 5.53
C PHE A 93 -1.75 -10.81 6.08
N GLN A 94 -0.60 -10.23 6.42
CA GLN A 94 -0.51 -8.83 6.83
C GLN A 94 -1.00 -7.90 5.72
N ALA A 95 -0.57 -8.13 4.48
CA ALA A 95 -1.01 -7.34 3.34
C ALA A 95 -2.51 -7.50 3.07
N ALA A 96 -3.03 -8.74 3.07
CA ALA A 96 -4.47 -8.98 2.91
C ALA A 96 -5.31 -8.29 3.99
N GLY A 97 -4.87 -8.35 5.26
CA GLY A 97 -5.51 -7.66 6.37
C GLY A 97 -5.51 -6.13 6.21
N ALA A 98 -4.39 -5.56 5.75
CA ALA A 98 -4.28 -4.13 5.47
C ALA A 98 -5.19 -3.69 4.31
N ILE A 99 -5.23 -4.46 3.22
CA ILE A 99 -6.11 -4.20 2.06
C ILE A 99 -7.59 -4.20 2.48
N ARG A 100 -8.00 -5.21 3.27
CA ARG A 100 -9.38 -5.31 3.76
C ARG A 100 -9.75 -4.14 4.67
N SER A 101 -8.82 -3.72 5.53
CA SER A 101 -9.01 -2.57 6.42
C SER A 101 -9.14 -1.26 5.64
N LEU A 102 -8.31 -1.04 4.62
CA LEU A 102 -8.39 0.13 3.75
C LEU A 102 -9.67 0.16 2.93
N THR A 103 -10.14 -0.99 2.45
CA THR A 103 -11.42 -1.13 1.76
C THR A 103 -12.58 -0.70 2.65
N PHE A 104 -12.58 -1.17 3.91
CA PHE A 104 -13.57 -0.75 4.90
C PHE A 104 -13.49 0.76 5.16
N LEU A 105 -12.31 1.32 5.38
CA LEU A 105 -12.14 2.77 5.58
C LEU A 105 -12.62 3.59 4.37
N ALA A 106 -12.33 3.15 3.15
CA ALA A 106 -12.82 3.79 1.94
C ALA A 106 -14.35 3.75 1.87
N SER A 107 -14.98 2.63 2.26
CA SER A 107 -16.44 2.47 2.27
C SER A 107 -17.15 3.38 3.28
N CYS A 108 -16.48 3.67 4.39
CA CYS A 108 -16.99 4.55 5.46
C CYS A 108 -16.73 6.05 5.21
N THR A 109 -16.03 6.40 4.12
CA THR A 109 -15.70 7.79 3.77
C THR A 109 -16.37 8.21 2.46
N SER A 110 -16.13 9.44 2.00
CA SER A 110 -16.62 9.94 0.70
C SER A 110 -16.01 9.24 -0.53
N ASN A 111 -15.20 8.19 -0.34
CA ASN A 111 -14.43 7.50 -1.37
C ASN A 111 -15.16 6.29 -1.97
N LYS A 112 -16.48 6.38 -2.23
CA LYS A 112 -17.30 5.23 -2.68
C LYS A 112 -16.81 4.55 -3.95
N LYS A 113 -16.30 5.31 -4.94
CA LYS A 113 -15.73 4.74 -6.18
C LYS A 113 -14.48 3.89 -5.89
N LEU A 114 -13.60 4.41 -5.03
CA LEU A 114 -12.39 3.70 -4.61
C LEU A 114 -12.75 2.44 -3.81
N ALA A 115 -13.70 2.55 -2.88
CA ALA A 115 -14.19 1.40 -2.12
C ALA A 115 -14.73 0.29 -3.04
N LYS A 116 -15.47 0.65 -4.10
CA LYS A 116 -15.96 -0.32 -5.10
C LYS A 116 -14.81 -1.02 -5.82
N ARG A 117 -13.83 -0.26 -6.33
CA ARG A 117 -12.65 -0.80 -7.01
C ARG A 117 -11.85 -1.75 -6.12
N MET A 118 -11.62 -1.36 -4.86
CA MET A 118 -10.92 -2.19 -3.88
C MET A 118 -11.67 -3.49 -3.58
N ALA A 119 -13.01 -3.44 -3.50
CA ALA A 119 -13.83 -4.62 -3.32
C ALA A 119 -13.82 -5.54 -4.55
N GLU A 120 -13.88 -4.98 -5.77
CA GLU A 120 -13.75 -5.74 -7.02
C GLU A 120 -12.40 -6.48 -7.08
N TRP A 121 -11.30 -5.79 -6.78
CA TRP A 121 -9.97 -6.41 -6.68
C TRP A 121 -9.95 -7.54 -5.65
N TRP A 122 -10.59 -7.34 -4.49
CA TRP A 122 -10.64 -8.37 -3.45
C TRP A 122 -11.34 -9.64 -3.93
N GLU A 123 -12.46 -9.52 -4.63
CA GLU A 123 -13.18 -10.65 -5.22
C GLU A 123 -12.37 -11.34 -6.33
N GLU A 124 -11.67 -10.57 -7.17
CA GLU A 124 -10.75 -11.11 -8.19
C GLU A 124 -9.62 -11.94 -7.56
N CYS A 125 -9.12 -11.51 -6.40
CA CYS A 125 -8.03 -12.17 -5.67
C CYS A 125 -8.50 -13.21 -4.65
N GLN A 126 -9.81 -13.37 -4.39
CA GLN A 126 -10.35 -14.40 -3.48
C GLN A 126 -9.77 -15.80 -3.71
N PRO A 127 -9.61 -16.29 -4.96
CA PRO A 127 -9.03 -17.61 -5.21
C PRO A 127 -7.58 -17.78 -4.71
N VAL A 128 -6.83 -16.68 -4.58
CA VAL A 128 -5.43 -16.66 -4.09
C VAL A 128 -5.38 -16.34 -2.59
N ILE A 129 -6.29 -15.49 -2.12
CA ILE A 129 -6.44 -15.11 -0.70
C ILE A 129 -7.06 -16.25 0.12
N GLY A 130 -7.87 -17.12 -0.51
CA GLY A 130 -8.77 -18.08 0.13
C GLY A 130 -8.69 -19.50 -0.41
N THR A 131 -7.66 -20.25 0.01
CA THR A 131 -7.75 -21.69 0.32
C THR A 131 -7.15 -22.06 1.70
N SER A 132 -6.86 -21.10 2.58
CA SER A 132 -6.39 -21.37 3.96
C SER A 132 -7.24 -20.63 5.01
N LEU A 133 -8.54 -20.92 5.00
CA LEU A 133 -9.42 -20.75 6.16
C LEU A 133 -9.79 -22.09 6.80
N GLU A 134 -9.24 -23.19 6.30
CA GLU A 134 -9.21 -24.48 6.99
C GLU A 134 -7.85 -24.63 7.67
N VAL A 135 -7.84 -25.09 8.92
CA VAL A 135 -6.69 -25.23 9.85
C VAL A 135 -6.37 -23.97 10.67
N PHE A 136 -7.31 -23.57 11.53
CA PHE A 136 -7.05 -23.34 12.96
C PHE A 136 -8.25 -23.81 13.78
#